data_AF-A0A538AEP9-F1
#
_entry.id   AF-A0A538AEP9-F1
#
_cell.length_a   1.000
_cell.length_b   1.000
_cell.length_c   1.000
_cell.angle_alpha   90.00
_cell.angle_beta   90.00
_cell.angle_gamma   90.00
#
_symmetry.space_group_name_H-M   'P 1'
#
loop_
_entity.id
_entity.type
_entity.pdbx_description
1 polymer ?
#
loop_
_entity_poly.entity_id
_entity_poly.type
_entity_poly.pdbx_seq_one_letter_code
_entity_poly.pdbx_strand_id
1 'polypeptide(L)'
;AKQDVAILLDSVTRLARAYNLWAPASGRILSGGVDSTALYPPKRFFGAARNIEEGGSLTIIASALVETGSRMDEVIFEEFKGTGNSEIRLDRQLSEKGIFPAIDIEASSTRKEELLYDKEELVLVWRWRRLLHALAPGQAMELLRDKLTQSQTNEQFLKEIAKMKNVD
;
A
#
# COMPACT_ATOMS: atom_id res chain seq x y z
N ALA A 1 -28.40 -6.31 -9.56
CA ALA A 1 -27.98 -6.06 -8.17
C ALA A 1 -26.71 -5.22 -8.20
N LYS A 2 -26.58 -4.21 -7.34
CA LYS A 2 -25.32 -3.48 -7.17
C LYS A 2 -24.40 -4.38 -6.34
N GLN A 3 -23.18 -4.67 -6.83
CA GLN A 3 -22.26 -5.62 -6.22
C GLN A 3 -20.97 -4.90 -5.83
N ASP A 4 -20.37 -5.35 -4.73
CA ASP A 4 -19.02 -4.99 -4.33
C ASP A 4 -18.05 -6.02 -4.89
N VAL A 5 -17.11 -5.56 -5.73
CA VAL A 5 -16.18 -6.41 -6.47
C VAL A 5 -14.76 -6.10 -6.01
N ALA A 6 -13.98 -7.15 -5.72
CA ALA A 6 -12.57 -7.05 -5.41
C ALA A 6 -11.73 -7.78 -6.47
N ILE A 7 -10.68 -7.12 -6.96
CA ILE A 7 -9.68 -7.69 -7.86
C ILE A 7 -8.33 -7.71 -7.13
N LEU A 8 -7.73 -8.90 -7.04
CA LEU A 8 -6.35 -9.08 -6.60
C LEU A 8 -5.47 -9.28 -7.83
N LEU A 9 -4.63 -8.29 -8.15
CA LEU A 9 -3.78 -8.29 -9.34
C LEU A 9 -2.31 -8.48 -8.97
N ASP A 10 -1.71 -9.60 -9.40
CA ASP A 10 -0.27 -9.83 -9.30
C ASP A 10 0.36 -9.94 -10.70
N SER A 11 0.95 -8.90 -11.29
CA SER A 11 1.24 -7.56 -10.74
C SER A 11 0.91 -6.43 -11.71
N VAL A 12 0.68 -5.22 -11.19
CA VAL A 12 0.45 -4.03 -12.04
C VAL A 12 1.70 -3.68 -12.86
N THR A 13 2.90 -3.96 -12.33
CA THR A 13 4.17 -3.77 -13.05
C THR A 13 4.25 -4.65 -14.29
N ARG A 14 3.93 -5.94 -14.16
CA ARG A 14 3.95 -6.87 -15.29
C ARG A 14 2.87 -6.54 -16.32
N LEU A 15 1.69 -6.11 -15.87
CA LEU A 15 0.63 -5.62 -16.76
C LEU A 15 1.11 -4.42 -17.58
N ALA A 16 1.72 -3.42 -16.93
CA ALA A 16 2.23 -2.23 -17.61
C ALA A 16 3.35 -2.55 -18.61
N ARG A 17 4.25 -3.48 -18.27
CA ARG A 17 5.27 -3.99 -19.22
C ARG A 17 4.65 -4.63 -20.46
N ALA A 18 3.60 -5.45 -20.28
CA ALA A 18 2.92 -6.09 -21.39
C ALA A 18 2.28 -5.06 -22.33
N TYR A 19 1.63 -4.02 -21.78
CA TYR A 19 1.10 -2.91 -22.59
C TYR A 19 2.20 -2.14 -23.31
N ASN A 20 3.34 -1.90 -22.66
CA ASN A 20 4.48 -1.22 -23.29
C ASN A 20 5.07 -2.00 -24.47
N LEU A 21 5.12 -3.33 -24.37
CA LEU A 21 5.60 -4.18 -25.46
C LEU A 21 4.63 -4.19 -26.66
N TRP A 22 3.33 -4.09 -26.39
CA TRP A 22 2.29 -4.17 -27.41
C TRP A 22 1.94 -2.81 -28.05
N ALA A 23 2.18 -1.71 -27.34
CA ALA A 23 1.85 -0.37 -27.82
C ALA A 23 2.59 -0.01 -29.11
N PRO A 24 1.90 0.55 -30.12
CA PRO A 24 2.58 1.18 -31.25
C PRO A 24 3.51 2.29 -30.77
N ALA A 25 4.68 2.42 -31.39
CA ALA A 25 5.62 3.47 -31.03
C ALA A 25 5.01 4.86 -31.24
N SER A 26 4.88 5.64 -30.17
CA SER A 26 4.36 7.01 -30.21
C SER A 26 5.39 8.02 -30.71
N GLY A 27 6.67 7.61 -30.79
CA GLY A 27 7.81 8.50 -31.04
C GLY A 27 8.25 9.30 -29.80
N ARG A 28 7.59 9.11 -28.65
CA ARG A 28 7.93 9.76 -27.38
C ARG A 28 8.18 8.70 -26.30
N ILE A 29 9.45 8.45 -26.04
CA ILE A 29 9.92 7.49 -25.04
C ILE A 29 10.31 8.25 -23.77
N LEU A 30 9.69 7.89 -22.65
CA LEU A 30 10.02 8.37 -21.32
C LEU A 30 11.33 7.74 -20.82
N SER A 31 11.84 8.27 -19.70
CA SER A 31 12.96 7.63 -19.00
C SER A 31 12.66 6.14 -18.75
N GLY A 32 13.68 5.28 -18.84
CA GLY A 32 13.50 3.84 -18.62
C GLY A 32 12.89 3.05 -19.78
N GLY A 33 12.71 3.64 -20.96
CA GLY A 33 12.26 2.90 -22.16
C GLY A 33 10.75 2.66 -22.24
N VAL A 34 9.98 3.46 -21.50
CA VAL A 34 8.51 3.39 -21.49
C VAL A 34 7.95 4.34 -22.54
N ASP A 35 7.09 3.85 -23.43
CA ASP A 35 6.36 4.70 -24.36
C ASP A 35 5.35 5.56 -23.60
N SER A 36 5.28 6.86 -23.91
CA SER A 36 4.40 7.81 -23.22
C SER A 36 2.91 7.45 -23.26
N THR A 37 2.48 6.66 -24.25
CA THR A 37 1.09 6.23 -24.41
C THR A 37 0.82 4.84 -23.82
N ALA A 38 1.87 4.04 -23.61
CA ALA A 38 1.75 2.66 -23.14
C ALA A 38 1.17 2.54 -21.72
N LEU A 39 1.37 3.56 -20.87
CA LEU A 39 0.85 3.54 -19.50
C LEU A 39 -0.61 3.95 -19.40
N TYR A 40 -1.22 4.49 -20.45
CA TYR A 40 -2.61 4.93 -20.39
C TYR A 40 -3.60 3.78 -20.10
N PRO A 41 -3.59 2.65 -20.84
CA PRO A 41 -4.50 1.54 -20.55
C PRO A 41 -4.36 0.95 -19.15
N PRO A 42 -3.16 0.60 -18.64
CA PRO A 42 -3.04 0.01 -17.31
C PRO A 42 -3.33 1.02 -16.19
N LYS A 43 -3.02 2.33 -16.37
CA LYS A 43 -3.46 3.37 -15.43
C LYS A 43 -4.98 3.51 -15.39
N ARG A 44 -5.64 3.46 -16.55
CA ARG A 44 -7.11 3.46 -16.62
C ARG A 44 -7.72 2.23 -15.97
N PHE A 45 -7.11 1.06 -16.13
CA PHE A 45 -7.52 -0.16 -15.43
C PHE A 45 -7.42 -0.01 -13.91
N PHE A 46 -6.27 0.41 -13.39
CA PHE A 46 -6.08 0.57 -11.95
C PHE A 46 -6.96 1.68 -11.36
N GLY A 47 -7.10 2.80 -12.08
CA GLY A 47 -8.00 3.92 -11.74
C GLY A 47 -9.50 3.62 -11.96
N ALA A 48 -9.86 2.42 -12.41
CA ALA A 48 -11.25 2.00 -12.41
C ALA A 48 -11.76 1.79 -10.97
N ALA A 49 -10.86 1.41 -10.04
CA ALA A 49 -11.18 1.23 -8.62
C ALA A 49 -11.82 2.48 -8.03
N ARG A 50 -13.01 2.34 -7.46
CA ARG A 50 -13.79 3.44 -6.86
C ARG A 50 -14.93 2.90 -6.00
N ASN A 51 -15.29 3.68 -4.99
CA ASN A 51 -16.56 3.55 -4.31
C ASN A 51 -17.65 4.30 -5.10
N ILE A 52 -18.83 3.71 -5.30
CA ILE A 52 -19.92 4.30 -6.08
C ILE A 52 -21.03 4.68 -5.12
N GLU A 53 -21.34 5.98 -5.01
CA GLU A 53 -22.33 6.52 -4.06
C GLU A 53 -23.71 5.91 -4.27
N GLU A 54 -24.13 5.74 -5.52
CA GLU A 54 -25.42 5.13 -5.83
C GLU A 54 -25.44 3.62 -5.55
N GLY A 55 -24.30 2.99 -5.31
CA GLY A 55 -24.17 1.63 -4.77
C GLY A 55 -23.24 0.71 -5.54
N GLY A 56 -22.63 -0.21 -4.81
CA GLY A 56 -21.54 -1.08 -5.26
C GLY A 56 -20.18 -0.39 -5.16
N SER A 57 -19.13 -1.19 -5.30
CA SER A 57 -17.75 -0.70 -5.26
C SER A 57 -16.86 -1.60 -6.11
N LEU A 58 -15.76 -1.03 -6.60
CA LEU A 58 -14.68 -1.77 -7.22
C LEU A 58 -13.39 -1.50 -6.45
N THR A 59 -12.90 -2.52 -5.76
CA THR A 59 -11.62 -2.50 -5.05
C THR A 59 -10.59 -3.24 -5.90
N ILE A 60 -9.44 -2.62 -6.17
CA ILE A 60 -8.31 -3.28 -6.84
C ILE A 60 -7.12 -3.19 -5.90
N ILE A 61 -6.60 -4.34 -5.49
CA ILE A 61 -5.35 -4.46 -4.75
C ILE A 61 -4.36 -5.10 -5.72
N ALA A 62 -3.27 -4.38 -6.02
CA ALA A 62 -2.27 -4.85 -6.95
C ALA A 62 -0.89 -4.87 -6.31
N SER A 63 -0.11 -5.91 -6.57
CA SER A 63 1.32 -5.89 -6.27
C SER A 63 2.06 -4.99 -7.27
N ALA A 64 3.06 -4.28 -6.80
CA ALA A 64 3.97 -3.50 -7.62
C ALA A 64 5.41 -3.90 -7.26
N LEU A 65 6.21 -4.19 -8.29
CA LEU A 65 7.62 -4.51 -8.10
C LEU A 65 8.43 -3.22 -7.97
N VAL A 66 9.24 -3.14 -6.93
CA VAL A 66 10.17 -2.04 -6.67
C VAL A 66 11.58 -2.60 -6.48
N GLU A 67 12.59 -1.76 -6.62
CA GLU A 67 14.00 -2.13 -6.40
C GLU A 67 14.45 -3.34 -7.23
N THR A 68 13.90 -3.49 -8.44
CA THR A 68 14.26 -4.57 -9.38
C THR A 68 15.56 -4.31 -10.12
N GLY A 69 16.17 -3.12 -9.96
CA GLY A 69 17.27 -2.62 -10.77
C GLY A 69 16.85 -2.16 -12.17
N SER A 70 15.56 -2.24 -12.53
CA SER A 70 15.05 -1.77 -13.81
C SER A 70 14.48 -0.36 -13.72
N ARG A 71 15.08 0.57 -14.47
CA ARG A 71 14.57 1.94 -14.57
C ARG A 71 13.14 2.01 -15.11
N MET A 72 12.74 1.04 -15.93
CA MET A 72 11.36 0.89 -16.40
C MET A 72 10.38 0.66 -15.25
N ASP A 73 10.74 -0.23 -14.31
CA ASP A 73 9.86 -0.58 -13.19
C ASP A 73 9.74 0.58 -12.20
N GLU A 74 10.82 1.33 -11.97
CA GLU A 74 10.81 2.56 -11.17
C GLU A 74 9.84 3.60 -11.74
N VAL A 75 9.89 3.82 -13.06
CA VAL A 75 9.00 4.77 -13.76
C VAL A 75 7.56 4.30 -13.70
N ILE A 76 7.30 3.00 -13.92
CA ILE A 76 5.97 2.42 -13.76
C ILE A 76 5.46 2.65 -12.33
N PHE A 77 6.26 2.34 -11.31
CA PHE A 77 5.88 2.49 -9.91
C PHE A 77 5.47 3.93 -9.59
N GLU A 78 6.27 4.92 -9.96
CA GLU A 78 5.96 6.34 -9.71
C GLU A 78 4.66 6.78 -10.41
N GLU A 79 4.41 6.30 -11.63
CA GLU A 79 3.18 6.59 -12.38
C GLU A 79 1.92 6.00 -11.72
N PHE A 80 2.03 4.81 -11.10
CA PHE A 80 0.93 4.17 -10.38
C PHE A 80 0.75 4.72 -8.96
N LYS A 81 1.81 5.19 -8.30
CA LYS A 81 1.74 5.84 -6.98
C LYS A 81 0.84 7.08 -7.00
N GLY A 82 0.86 7.84 -8.09
CA GLY A 82 -0.05 8.96 -8.30
C GLY A 82 -1.52 8.56 -8.51
N THR A 83 -1.77 7.33 -8.97
CA THR A 83 -3.10 6.82 -9.33
C THR A 83 -3.81 6.17 -8.14
N GLY A 84 -3.06 5.48 -7.27
CA GLY A 84 -3.60 4.82 -6.08
C GLY A 84 -3.86 5.77 -4.91
N ASN A 85 -4.61 5.26 -3.91
CA ASN A 85 -4.88 5.96 -2.65
C ASN A 85 -4.37 5.20 -1.41
N SER A 86 -3.89 3.97 -1.57
CA SER A 86 -3.34 3.13 -0.50
C SER A 86 -2.07 2.46 -0.97
N GLU A 87 -1.05 2.43 -0.13
CA GLU A 87 0.24 1.80 -0.38
C GLU A 87 0.66 1.01 0.87
N ILE A 88 0.96 -0.28 0.68
CA ILE A 88 1.58 -1.13 1.71
C ILE A 88 2.94 -1.51 1.17
N ARG A 89 3.99 -0.96 1.76
CA ARG A 89 5.37 -1.24 1.36
C ARG A 89 5.91 -2.41 2.17
N LEU A 90 6.65 -3.27 1.49
CA LEU A 90 7.32 -4.41 2.10
C LEU A 90 8.84 -4.14 2.11
N ASP A 91 9.47 -4.35 3.25
CA ASP A 91 10.91 -4.14 3.44
C ASP A 91 11.67 -5.47 3.25
N ARG A 92 12.59 -5.48 2.29
CA ARG A 92 13.45 -6.64 2.01
C ARG A 92 14.31 -7.02 3.22
N GLN A 93 14.85 -6.04 3.96
CA GLN A 93 15.72 -6.30 5.12
C GLN A 93 14.97 -7.00 6.25
N LEU A 94 13.69 -6.68 6.45
CA LEU A 94 12.85 -7.39 7.41
C LEU A 94 12.64 -8.85 6.98
N SER A 95 12.33 -9.06 5.69
CA SER A 95 12.15 -10.41 5.14
C SER A 95 13.42 -11.25 5.21
N GLU A 96 14.60 -10.68 4.93
CA GLU A 96 15.90 -11.36 5.01
C GLU A 96 16.25 -11.78 6.44
N LYS A 97 15.77 -11.03 7.44
CA LYS A 97 15.88 -11.36 8.86
C LYS A 97 14.82 -12.36 9.35
N GLY A 98 13.90 -12.78 8.47
CA GLY A 98 12.80 -13.69 8.82
C GLY A 98 11.67 -13.03 9.64
N ILE A 99 11.57 -11.69 9.62
CA ILE A 99 10.52 -10.96 10.32
C ILE A 99 9.31 -10.83 9.39
N PHE A 100 8.19 -11.44 9.78
CA PHE A 100 6.94 -11.43 9.01
C PHE A 100 5.74 -10.98 9.86
N PRO A 101 4.78 -10.22 9.27
CA PRO A 101 4.81 -9.68 7.90
C PRO A 101 5.87 -8.57 7.76
N ALA A 102 6.60 -8.55 6.65
CA ALA A 102 7.74 -7.65 6.43
C ALA A 102 7.29 -6.24 5.99
N ILE A 103 6.35 -5.63 6.73
CA ILE A 103 5.74 -4.35 6.38
C ILE A 103 6.62 -3.19 6.86
N ASP A 104 6.89 -2.25 5.97
CA ASP A 104 7.42 -0.94 6.34
C ASP A 104 6.26 -0.07 6.86
N ILE A 105 6.17 0.07 8.18
CA ILE A 105 5.11 0.83 8.86
C ILE A 105 5.18 2.31 8.51
N GLU A 106 6.38 2.88 8.36
CA GLU A 106 6.57 4.31 8.14
C GLU A 106 6.14 4.69 6.73
N ALA A 107 6.54 3.89 5.74
CA ALA A 107 6.30 4.20 4.34
C ALA A 107 4.94 3.68 3.81
N SER A 108 4.21 2.87 4.59
CA SER A 108 2.85 2.41 4.24
C SER A 108 1.80 3.43 4.67
N SER A 109 0.83 3.76 3.82
CA SER A 109 -0.21 4.74 4.15
C SER A 109 -1.48 4.59 3.32
N THR A 110 -2.59 5.12 3.82
CA THR A 110 -3.86 5.26 3.09
C THR A 110 -4.31 6.71 3.14
N ARG A 111 -4.64 7.30 1.99
CA ARG A 111 -5.19 8.66 1.91
C ARG A 111 -6.62 8.66 2.45
N LYS A 112 -6.97 9.72 3.20
CA LYS A 112 -8.29 9.88 3.82
C LYS A 112 -8.68 8.73 4.74
N GLU A 113 -7.73 8.19 5.51
CA GLU A 113 -7.99 7.11 6.46
C GLU A 113 -9.02 7.48 7.53
N GLU A 114 -9.26 8.77 7.78
CA GLU A 114 -10.32 9.26 8.67
C GLU A 114 -11.74 8.91 8.21
N LEU A 115 -11.92 8.47 6.96
CA LEU A 115 -13.18 7.95 6.44
C LEU A 115 -13.34 6.44 6.67
N LEU A 116 -12.28 5.74 7.07
CA LEU A 116 -12.22 4.28 7.21
C LEU A 116 -12.25 3.83 8.67
N TYR A 117 -11.83 4.68 9.60
CA TYR A 117 -11.78 4.40 11.03
C TYR A 117 -12.81 5.20 11.80
N ASP A 118 -13.27 4.65 12.92
CA ASP A 118 -13.94 5.45 13.93
C ASP A 118 -12.96 6.48 14.53
N LYS A 119 -13.48 7.66 14.88
CA LYS A 119 -12.64 8.79 15.34
C LYS A 119 -11.77 8.45 16.54
N GLU A 120 -12.31 7.68 17.50
CA GLU A 120 -11.60 7.28 18.71
C GLU A 120 -10.51 6.25 18.40
N GLU A 121 -10.79 5.30 17.51
CA GLU A 121 -9.81 4.31 17.06
C GLU A 121 -8.66 4.97 16.30
N LEU A 122 -8.97 5.91 15.42
CA LEU A 122 -7.97 6.61 14.60
C LEU A 122 -6.92 7.33 15.46
N VAL A 123 -7.35 7.98 16.56
CA VAL A 123 -6.44 8.64 17.50
C VAL A 123 -5.46 7.64 18.13
N LEU A 124 -5.94 6.44 18.45
CA LEU A 124 -5.11 5.36 19.01
C LEU A 124 -4.16 4.79 17.97
N VAL A 125 -4.63 4.58 16.74
CA VAL A 125 -3.79 4.16 15.60
C VAL A 125 -2.65 5.15 15.38
N TRP A 126 -2.95 6.46 15.31
CA TRP A 126 -1.91 7.49 15.16
C TRP A 126 -0.95 7.57 16.33
N ARG A 127 -1.42 7.38 17.56
CA ARG A 127 -0.54 7.29 18.74
C ARG A 127 0.41 6.11 18.61
N TRP A 128 -0.11 4.95 18.22
CA TRP A 128 0.70 3.75 18.04
C TRP A 128 1.71 3.91 16.90
N ARG A 129 1.30 4.45 15.76
CA ARG A 129 2.22 4.77 14.64
C ARG A 129 3.35 5.68 15.07
N ARG A 130 3.06 6.76 15.81
CA ARG A 130 4.10 7.67 16.34
C ARG A 130 5.11 6.95 17.23
N LEU A 131 4.67 6.03 18.07
CA LEU A 131 5.57 5.22 18.89
C LEU A 131 6.45 4.32 18.03
N LEU A 132 5.87 3.62 17.05
CA LEU A 132 6.60 2.72 16.17
C LEU A 132 7.62 3.46 15.28
N HIS A 133 7.29 4.67 14.81
CA HIS A 133 8.19 5.50 14.00
C HIS A 133 9.43 5.97 14.79
N ALA A 134 9.40 5.95 16.12
CA ALA A 134 10.56 6.28 16.95
C ALA A 134 11.57 5.12 17.08
N LEU A 135 11.24 3.93 16.56
CA LEU A 135 12.04 2.71 16.62
C LEU A 135 12.65 2.39 15.25
N ALA A 136 13.74 1.62 15.24
CA ALA A 136 14.23 1.06 13.99
C ALA A 136 13.21 0.05 13.41
N PRO A 137 13.08 -0.11 12.07
CA PRO A 137 12.02 -0.92 11.45
C PRO A 137 11.88 -2.34 12.02
N GLY A 138 13.01 -3.03 12.27
CA GLY A 138 12.99 -4.37 12.87
C GLY A 138 12.41 -4.39 14.29
N GLN A 139 12.83 -3.44 15.13
CA GLN A 139 12.33 -3.30 16.50
C GLN A 139 10.85 -2.88 16.52
N ALA A 140 10.45 -1.99 15.60
CA ALA A 140 9.07 -1.56 15.45
C ALA A 140 8.16 -2.75 15.11
N MET A 141 8.56 -3.59 14.15
CA MET A 141 7.79 -4.77 13.75
C MET A 141 7.76 -5.85 14.83
N GLU A 142 8.85 -6.09 15.54
CA GLU A 142 8.87 -7.02 16.67
C GLU A 142 7.95 -6.53 17.79
N LEU A 143 8.04 -5.26 18.19
CA LEU A 143 7.15 -4.69 19.20
C LEU A 143 5.67 -4.77 18.79
N LEU A 144 5.37 -4.43 17.53
CA LEU A 144 4.01 -4.53 16.98
C LEU A 144 3.51 -5.98 17.07
N ARG A 145 4.29 -6.94 16.58
CA ARG A 145 3.93 -8.37 16.60
C ARG A 145 3.75 -8.87 18.04
N ASP A 146 4.64 -8.52 18.95
CA ASP A 146 4.60 -8.97 20.33
C ASP A 146 3.35 -8.43 21.04
N LYS A 147 2.94 -7.19 20.75
CA LYS A 147 1.69 -6.63 21.29
C LYS A 147 0.44 -7.20 20.64
N LEU A 148 0.45 -7.43 19.32
CA LEU A 148 -0.67 -8.05 18.62
C LEU A 148 -0.91 -9.49 19.11
N THR A 149 0.15 -10.27 19.33
CA THR A 149 0.02 -11.67 19.80
C THR A 149 -0.46 -11.80 21.25
N GLN A 150 -0.32 -10.74 22.06
CA GLN A 150 -0.87 -10.67 23.43
C GLN A 150 -2.38 -10.37 23.44
N SER A 151 -2.95 -9.91 22.33
CA SER A 151 -4.36 -9.56 22.19
C SER A 151 -5.09 -10.55 21.28
N GLN A 152 -6.37 -10.82 21.56
CA GLN A 152 -7.17 -11.69 20.68
C GLN A 152 -7.75 -10.92 19.49
N THR A 153 -7.97 -9.60 19.65
CA THR A 153 -8.56 -8.74 18.63
C THR A 153 -7.83 -7.40 18.56
N ASN A 154 -7.90 -6.73 17.40
CA ASN A 154 -7.36 -5.38 17.24
C ASN A 154 -8.03 -4.37 18.18
N GLU A 155 -9.32 -4.55 18.47
CA GLU A 155 -10.05 -3.71 19.43
C GLU A 155 -9.47 -3.85 20.84
N GLN A 156 -9.19 -5.08 21.30
CA GLN A 156 -8.53 -5.31 22.59
C GLN A 156 -7.14 -4.67 22.61
N PHE A 157 -6.36 -4.88 21.55
CA PHE A 157 -5.03 -4.28 21.40
C PHE A 157 -5.09 -2.75 21.51
N LEU A 158 -5.99 -2.08 20.77
CA LEU A 158 -6.13 -0.63 20.83
C LEU A 158 -6.58 -0.15 22.22
N LYS A 159 -7.47 -0.88 22.90
CA LYS A 159 -7.85 -0.60 24.29
C LYS A 159 -6.68 -0.70 25.25
N GLU A 160 -5.75 -1.63 25.05
CA GLU A 160 -4.52 -1.72 25.83
C GLU A 160 -3.59 -0.53 25.57
N ILE A 161 -3.43 -0.11 24.32
CA ILE A 161 -2.69 1.12 23.97
C ILE A 161 -3.31 2.36 24.61
N ALA A 162 -4.64 2.44 24.66
CA ALA A 162 -5.36 3.54 25.32
C ALA A 162 -5.02 3.62 26.83
N LYS A 163 -4.84 2.46 27.47
CA LYS A 163 -4.47 2.35 28.90
C LYS A 163 -3.00 2.68 29.19
N MET A 164 -2.12 2.67 28.20
CA MET A 164 -0.69 3.03 28.35
C MET A 164 -0.48 4.55 28.59
N LYS A 165 -1.32 5.23 29.39
CA LYS A 165 -1.13 6.65 29.72
C LYS A 165 0.13 6.85 30.57
N ASN A 166 0.85 7.90 30.23
CA ASN A 166 2.01 8.51 30.90
C ASN A 166 3.37 7.88 30.61
N VAL A 167 3.94 8.25 29.47
CA VAL A 167 5.35 8.62 29.42
C VAL A 167 5.37 9.99 28.75
N ASP A 168 5.38 11.03 29.59
CA ASP A 168 5.85 12.36 29.18
C ASP A 168 7.34 12.28 28.84
#